data_AF-X1PVC9-F1
#
_entry.id   AF-X1PVC9-F1
#
_cell.length_a   1.000
_cell.length_b   1.000
_cell.length_c   1.000
_cell.angle_alpha   90.00
_cell.angle_beta   90.00
_cell.angle_gamma   90.00
#
_symmetry.space_group_name_H-M   'P 1'
#
loop_
_entity.id
_entity.type
_entity.pdbx_description
1 polymer ?
#
loop_
_entity_poly.entity_id
_entity_poly.type
_entity_poly.pdbx_seq_one_letter_code
_entity_poly.pdbx_strand_id
1 'polypeptide(L)' 'MDKRFQTLMGVTGSGKTFTMANVIARFDRPALVVSHNKTLAAQLYEEFKELFPENAV' A
#
# COMPACT_ATOMS: atom_id res chain seq x y z
N MET A 1 20.55 10.34 8.43
CA MET A 1 20.32 9.03 9.07
C MET A 1 19.47 8.20 8.14
N ASP A 2 19.99 7.09 7.64
CA ASP A 2 19.25 6.19 6.75
C ASP A 2 18.22 5.41 7.58
N LYS A 3 16.93 5.77 7.47
CA LYS A 3 15.83 5.18 8.26
C LYS A 3 15.27 3.97 7.53
N ARG A 4 15.89 2.81 7.74
CA ARG A 4 15.46 1.52 7.17
C ARG A 4 14.05 1.08 7.58
N PHE A 5 13.60 1.43 8.80
CA PHE A 5 12.29 1.05 9.32
C PHE A 5 11.44 2.30 9.59
N GLN A 6 10.19 2.26 9.15
CA GLN A 6 9.22 3.34 9.31
C GLN A 6 7.86 2.73 9.66
N THR A 7 7.04 3.49 10.39
CA THR A 7 5.72 3.04 10.84
C THR A 7 4.69 4.12 10.53
N LEU A 8 3.66 3.74 9.77
CA LEU A 8 2.48 4.58 9.54
C LEU A 8 1.45 4.31 10.66
N MET A 9 1.38 5.22 11.62
CA MET A 9 0.37 5.18 12.68
C MET A 9 -0.93 5.81 12.16
N GLY A 10 -1.98 5.00 11.99
CA GLY A 10 -3.26 5.49 11.47
C GLY A 10 -4.46 4.70 12.00
N VAL A 11 -5.53 5.41 12.35
CA VAL A 11 -6.80 4.84 12.84
C VAL A 11 -7.56 4.11 11.72
N THR A 12 -8.57 3.32 12.06
CA THR A 12 -9.47 2.69 11.07
C THR A 12 -10.22 3.78 10.27
N GLY A 13 -10.39 3.59 8.96
CA GLY A 13 -11.06 4.56 8.09
C GLY A 13 -10.21 5.77 7.68
N SER A 14 -8.95 5.89 8.13
CA SER A 14 -8.07 7.02 7.79
C SER A 14 -7.44 6.96 6.38
N GLY A 15 -7.84 6.02 5.52
CA GLY A 15 -7.29 5.91 4.16
C GLY A 15 -5.82 5.45 4.12
N LYS A 16 -5.44 4.46 4.93
CA LYS A 16 -4.07 3.94 4.97
C LYS A 16 -3.61 3.38 3.62
N THR A 17 -4.47 2.67 2.89
CA THR A 17 -4.13 2.15 1.55
C THR A 17 -3.83 3.27 0.57
N PHE A 18 -4.70 4.28 0.49
CA PHE A 18 -4.48 5.46 -0.34
C PHE A 18 -3.18 6.21 0.00
N THR A 19 -2.87 6.31 1.30
CA THR A 19 -1.60 6.88 1.78
C THR A 19 -0.42 6.06 1.28
N MET A 20 -0.46 4.73 1.43
CA MET A 20 0.61 3.84 0.96
C MET A 20 0.74 3.84 -0.56
N ALA A 21 -0.35 3.94 -1.31
CA ALA A 21 -0.33 4.09 -2.77
C ALA A 21 0.43 5.36 -3.19
N ASN A 22 0.14 6.50 -2.55
CA ASN A 22 0.90 7.73 -2.80
C ASN A 22 2.39 7.59 -2.48
N VAL A 23 2.74 6.87 -1.42
CA VAL A 23 4.14 6.58 -1.09
C VAL A 23 4.77 5.73 -2.21
N ILE A 24 4.16 4.62 -2.59
CA ILE A 24 4.65 3.73 -3.66
C ILE A 24 4.85 4.51 -4.97
N ALA A 25 3.86 5.31 -5.38
CA ALA A 25 3.91 6.12 -6.60
C ALA A 25 5.05 7.16 -6.58
N ARG A 26 5.28 7.82 -5.44
CA ARG A 26 6.34 8.83 -5.29
C ARG A 26 7.74 8.22 -5.29
N PHE A 27 7.90 7.02 -4.75
CA PHE A 27 9.18 6.32 -4.74
C PHE A 27 9.46 5.62 -6.07
N ASP A 28 8.44 5.29 -6.86
CA ASP A 28 8.52 4.69 -8.19
C ASP A 28 9.43 3.46 -8.25
N ARG A 29 9.18 2.51 -7.34
CA ARG A 29 9.92 1.25 -7.21
C ARG A 29 8.95 0.10 -6.97
N PRO A 30 9.27 -1.12 -7.45
CA PRO A 30 8.48 -2.31 -7.12
C PRO A 30 8.31 -2.47 -5.60
N ALA A 31 7.08 -2.71 -5.17
CA ALA A 31 6.71 -2.82 -3.77
C ALA A 31 6.03 -4.16 -3.48
N LEU A 32 6.32 -4.75 -2.33
CA LEU A 32 5.64 -5.94 -1.81
C LEU A 32 4.77 -5.52 -0.62
N VAL A 33 3.46 -5.71 -0.74
CA VAL A 33 2.50 -5.51 0.35
C VAL A 33 2.14 -6.87 0.94
N VAL A 34 2.38 -7.06 2.24
CA VAL A 34 2.08 -8.32 2.94
C VAL A 34 0.90 -8.11 3.89
N SER A 35 -0.11 -8.97 3.76
CA SER A 35 -1.26 -9.03 4.67
C SER A 35 -1.22 -10.31 5.50
N HIS A 36 -1.69 -10.24 6.74
CA HIS A 36 -1.77 -11.36 7.67
C HIS A 36 -2.85 -12.40 7.30
N ASN A 37 -3.77 -12.09 6.38
CA ASN A 37 -4.80 -13.02 5.95
C ASN A 37 -5.21 -12.81 4.49
N LYS A 38 -5.81 -13.86 3.91
CA LYS A 38 -6.21 -13.92 2.50
C LYS A 38 -7.32 -12.93 2.12
N THR A 39 -8.27 -12.67 3.02
CA THR A 39 -9.40 -11.77 2.74
C THR A 39 -8.92 -10.34 2.58
N LEU A 40 -8.08 -9.87 3.51
CA LEU A 40 -7.49 -8.54 3.46
C LEU A 40 -6.47 -8.43 2.31
N ALA A 41 -5.78 -9.51 1.95
CA ALA A 41 -4.91 -9.52 0.77
C ALA A 41 -5.72 -9.26 -0.52
N ALA A 42 -6.86 -9.93 -0.69
CA ALA A 42 -7.75 -9.72 -1.83
C ALA A 42 -8.32 -8.29 -1.86
N GLN A 43 -8.77 -7.78 -0.71
CA GLN A 43 -9.25 -6.39 -0.61
C GLN A 43 -8.17 -5.38 -0.99
N LEU A 44 -6.95 -5.52 -0.47
CA LEU A 44 -5.84 -4.63 -0.81
C LEU A 44 -5.48 -4.72 -2.28
N TYR A 45 -5.52 -5.92 -2.87
CA TYR A 45 -5.30 -6.10 -4.31
C TYR A 45 -6.32 -5.31 -5.13
N GLU A 46 -7.61 -5.41 -4.83
CA GLU A 46 -8.66 -4.65 -5.51
C GLU A 46 -8.44 -3.14 -5.37
N GLU A 47 -8.20 -2.65 -4.14
CA GLU A 47 -7.93 -1.23 -3.87
C GLU A 47 -6.69 -0.73 -4.65
N PHE A 48 -5.60 -1.50 -4.69
CA PHE A 48 -4.41 -1.10 -5.45
C PHE A 48 -4.61 -1.20 -6.95
N LYS A 49 -5.42 -2.15 -7.46
CA LYS A 49 -5.74 -2.25 -8.89
C LYS A 49 -6.52 -1.03 -9.37
N GLU A 50 -7.45 -0.53 -8.55
CA GLU A 50 -8.20 0.70 -8.83
C GLU A 50 -7.31 1.95 -8.77
N LEU A 51 -6.39 2.02 -7.80
CA LEU A 51 -5.48 3.16 -7.66
C LEU A 51 -4.37 3.18 -8.72
N PHE A 52 -4.05 2.03 -9.31
CA PHE A 52 -2.98 1.86 -10.30
C PHE A 52 -3.47 1.08 -11.54
N PRO A 53 -4.43 1.62 -12.31
CA PRO A 53 -5.09 0.88 -13.39
C PRO A 53 -4.15 0.46 -14.53
N GLU A 54 -3.07 1.22 -14.73
CA GLU A 54 -2.09 1.00 -15.80
C GLU A 54 -0.85 0.19 -15.31
N ASN A 55 -0.80 -0.21 -14.04
CA ASN A 55 0.34 -0.92 -13.48
C ASN A 55 0.05 -2.43 -13.32
N ALA A 56 1.13 -3.22 -13.29
CA ALA A 56 1.09 -4.61 -12.89
C ALA A 56 0.88 -4.71 -11.37
N VAL A 57 -0.38 -4.81 -10.98
CA VAL A 57 -0.85 -5.15 -9.63
C VAL A 57 -1.45 -6.55 -9.66
#